data_AF-A0A7C4JP91-F1
#
_entry.id   AF-A0A7C4JP91-F1
#
_cell.length_a   1.000
_cell.length_b   1.000
_cell.length_c   1.000
_cell.angle_alpha   90.00
_cell.angle_beta   90.00
_cell.angle_gamma   90.00
#
_symmetry.space_group_name_H-M   'P 1'
#
loop_
_entity.id
_entity.type
_entity.pdbx_description
1 polymer ?
#
loop_
_entity_poly.entity_id
_entity_poly.type
_entity_poly.pdbx_seq_one_letter_code
_entity_poly.pdbx_strand_id
1 'polypeptide(L)'
;ENYLMYLAVRNSELIPKKPEISHVSYVGGLVKSPHPGLHKNVVVVDFRSMYPSLMIKYNISFDTLSEDGEYVSPNNYRFRREPEGFLPHALKTLVSERRQIQERLKNLDLESVEAKVLNARQKAIKVITNAVYGYTGWVGARWYTREVAEATTSWGRQVILESIKKAEELGMRVIYSDTDSLFLQDHAGKLEAFLKWIEDELGLEAKVDKIYKRVIFTEAKKKYAGITEDSRIDIVGLEAVRGDWSLIAREAQKETVKTLLETADVQEALKASRKYVKKLMNGDVELRQLIIWKQITRPLDEYEATQPHIVVARQLIQEGWRIQPGDKVGYIAVRGGGPLYRRVKVYFKVSKEEVDWEYYLDKQVIQACIRILEPLGVKPEELKKIGEVSLTDFL
;
A
#
# COMPACT_ATOMS: atom_id res chain seq x y z
N GLU A 1 16.37 -5.94 -13.90
CA GLU A 1 17.03 -6.18 -15.20
C GLU A 1 18.56 -5.97 -15.13
N ASN A 2 19.07 -4.74 -15.03
CA ASN A 2 20.53 -4.47 -15.09
C ASN A 2 21.39 -5.30 -14.11
N TYR A 3 20.94 -5.46 -12.86
CA TYR A 3 21.64 -6.32 -11.89
C TYR A 3 21.79 -7.77 -12.36
N LEU A 4 20.72 -8.35 -12.88
CA LEU A 4 20.73 -9.72 -13.39
C LEU A 4 21.58 -9.83 -14.67
N MET A 5 21.55 -8.82 -15.54
CA MET A 5 22.44 -8.78 -16.71
C MET A 5 23.91 -8.74 -16.32
N TYR A 6 24.26 -7.92 -15.33
CA TYR A 6 25.63 -7.87 -14.80
C TYR A 6 26.07 -9.22 -14.24
N LEU A 7 25.20 -9.87 -13.45
CA LEU A 7 25.49 -11.19 -12.87
C LEU A 7 25.61 -12.29 -13.95
N ALA A 8 24.73 -12.27 -14.96
CA ALA A 8 24.77 -13.22 -16.07
C ALA A 8 26.12 -13.17 -16.80
N VAL A 9 26.60 -11.96 -17.14
CA VAL A 9 27.93 -11.80 -17.77
C VAL A 9 29.04 -12.34 -16.88
N ARG A 10 28.98 -12.08 -15.57
CA ARG A 10 29.99 -12.55 -14.61
C ARG A 10 29.99 -14.09 -14.47
N ASN A 11 28.82 -14.70 -14.61
CA ASN A 11 28.64 -16.16 -14.53
C ASN A 11 28.75 -16.84 -15.91
N SER A 12 29.15 -16.12 -16.95
CA SER A 12 29.22 -16.63 -18.34
C SER A 12 27.88 -17.18 -18.85
N GLU A 13 26.76 -16.62 -18.39
CA GLU A 13 25.42 -16.94 -18.84
C GLU A 13 24.95 -15.99 -19.95
N LEU A 14 24.21 -16.53 -20.91
CA LEU A 14 23.60 -15.74 -21.98
C LEU A 14 22.43 -14.92 -21.45
N ILE A 15 22.39 -13.65 -21.83
CA ILE A 15 21.28 -12.76 -21.51
C ILE A 15 20.12 -13.03 -22.49
N PRO A 16 18.92 -13.41 -22.01
CA PRO A 16 17.78 -13.63 -22.88
C PRO A 16 17.35 -12.36 -23.65
N LYS A 17 16.74 -12.56 -24.82
CA LYS A 17 16.03 -11.49 -25.53
C LYS A 17 14.79 -11.07 -24.74
N LYS A 18 14.29 -9.85 -25.00
CA LYS A 18 13.01 -9.42 -24.42
C LYS A 18 11.88 -10.19 -25.10
N PRO A 19 10.96 -10.81 -24.34
CA PRO A 19 9.83 -11.50 -24.93
C PRO A 19 8.79 -10.49 -25.46
N GLU A 20 8.16 -10.83 -26.58
CA GLU A 20 6.97 -10.15 -27.09
C GLU A 20 5.73 -10.97 -26.72
N ILE A 21 5.37 -10.95 -25.44
CA ILE A 21 4.23 -11.71 -24.89
C ILE A 21 3.14 -10.74 -24.46
N SER A 22 1.87 -11.13 -24.59
CA SER A 22 0.74 -10.37 -24.05
C SER A 22 0.62 -10.57 -22.54
N HIS A 23 0.22 -9.55 -21.80
CA HIS A 23 0.13 -9.65 -20.35
C HIS A 23 -0.93 -10.66 -19.91
N VAL A 24 -0.51 -11.76 -19.30
CA VAL A 24 -1.39 -12.70 -18.60
C VAL A 24 -1.34 -12.42 -17.10
N SER A 25 -2.49 -12.12 -16.51
CA SER A 25 -2.60 -11.94 -15.06
C SER A 25 -2.46 -13.27 -14.33
N TYR A 26 -1.79 -13.27 -13.19
CA TYR A 26 -1.68 -14.42 -12.30
C TYR A 26 -2.09 -14.05 -10.85
N VAL A 27 -2.37 -15.07 -10.04
CA VAL A 27 -2.83 -14.86 -8.66
C VAL A 27 -1.67 -14.36 -7.79
N GLY A 28 -1.83 -13.18 -7.19
CA GLY A 28 -0.84 -12.58 -6.29
C GLY A 28 -0.81 -13.17 -4.87
N GLY A 29 -0.19 -12.45 -3.93
CA GLY A 29 -0.15 -12.83 -2.51
C GLY A 29 -1.53 -12.92 -1.85
N LEU A 30 -1.58 -13.62 -0.71
CA LEU A 30 -2.83 -13.76 0.05
C LEU A 30 -3.14 -12.45 0.76
N VAL A 31 -4.37 -11.97 0.64
CA VAL A 31 -4.88 -10.87 1.46
C VAL A 31 -6.18 -11.33 2.10
N LYS A 32 -6.12 -11.66 3.40
CA LYS A 32 -7.32 -11.97 4.19
C LYS A 32 -8.10 -10.67 4.41
N SER A 33 -9.41 -10.71 4.22
CA SER A 33 -10.24 -9.53 4.47
C SER A 33 -10.10 -9.10 5.94
N PRO A 34 -9.96 -7.80 6.22
CA PRO A 34 -9.86 -7.33 7.58
C PRO A 34 -11.19 -7.56 8.31
N HIS A 35 -11.12 -7.77 9.63
CA HIS A 35 -12.28 -7.60 10.49
C HIS A 35 -12.53 -6.09 10.68
N PRO A 36 -13.60 -5.50 10.11
CA PRO A 36 -13.82 -4.05 10.19
C PRO A 36 -14.04 -3.60 11.64
N GLY A 37 -13.70 -2.35 11.92
CA GLY A 37 -13.90 -1.73 13.23
C GLY A 37 -12.60 -1.40 13.96
N LEU A 38 -12.75 -0.91 15.19
CA LEU A 38 -11.66 -0.44 16.03
C LEU A 38 -11.11 -1.59 16.89
N HIS A 39 -9.83 -1.88 16.73
CA HIS A 39 -9.11 -2.92 17.46
C HIS A 39 -8.04 -2.29 18.35
N LYS A 40 -7.80 -2.90 19.51
CA LYS A 40 -6.78 -2.46 20.49
C LYS A 40 -5.66 -3.48 20.57
N ASN A 41 -4.46 -3.02 20.92
CA ASN A 41 -3.28 -3.87 21.16
C ASN A 41 -3.02 -4.89 20.02
N VAL A 42 -2.85 -4.37 18.80
CA VAL A 42 -2.62 -5.18 17.60
C VAL A 42 -1.13 -5.15 17.25
N VAL A 43 -0.48 -6.30 17.22
CA VAL A 43 0.90 -6.43 16.75
C VAL A 43 0.92 -6.76 15.27
N VAL A 44 1.85 -6.14 14.54
CA VAL A 44 2.13 -6.47 13.14
C VAL A 44 3.39 -7.32 13.08
N VAL A 45 3.24 -8.55 12.62
CA VAL A 45 4.35 -9.45 12.31
C VAL A 45 4.58 -9.43 10.80
N ASP A 46 5.81 -9.12 10.39
CA ASP A 46 6.21 -8.96 8.98
C ASP A 46 7.31 -9.97 8.63
N PHE A 47 7.12 -10.70 7.52
CA PHE A 47 8.11 -11.64 7.01
C PHE A 47 9.22 -10.89 6.30
N ARG A 48 10.48 -11.14 6.69
CA ARG A 48 11.62 -10.49 6.07
C ARG A 48 11.90 -11.07 4.69
N SER A 49 11.59 -10.27 3.67
CA SER A 49 11.87 -10.62 2.27
C SER A 49 11.31 -12.00 1.91
N MET A 50 10.05 -12.25 2.28
CA MET A 50 9.39 -13.57 2.17
C MET A 50 9.60 -14.21 0.80
N TYR A 51 9.29 -13.51 -0.30
CA TYR A 51 9.43 -14.06 -1.64
C TYR A 51 10.88 -14.37 -2.03
N PRO A 52 11.86 -13.46 -1.86
CA PRO A 52 13.28 -13.81 -2.00
C PRO A 52 13.71 -15.05 -1.19
N SER A 53 13.29 -15.15 0.08
CA SER A 53 13.63 -16.27 0.95
C SER A 53 13.04 -17.59 0.44
N LEU A 54 11.80 -17.57 -0.05
CA LEU A 54 11.16 -18.73 -0.67
C LEU A 54 11.84 -19.15 -1.98
N MET A 55 12.21 -18.18 -2.82
CA MET A 55 12.96 -18.45 -4.05
C MET A 55 14.30 -19.11 -3.76
N ILE A 56 15.01 -18.65 -2.73
CA ILE A 56 16.25 -19.28 -2.27
C ILE A 56 15.99 -20.68 -1.70
N LYS A 57 15.01 -20.83 -0.81
CA LYS A 57 14.72 -22.08 -0.09
C LYS A 57 14.31 -23.23 -1.02
N TYR A 58 13.46 -22.95 -2.00
CA TYR A 58 12.93 -23.95 -2.93
C TYR A 58 13.61 -23.92 -4.31
N ASN A 59 14.78 -23.28 -4.40
CA ASN A 59 15.57 -23.13 -5.62
C ASN A 59 14.73 -22.67 -6.83
N ILE A 60 13.84 -21.70 -6.63
CA ILE A 60 12.86 -21.28 -7.64
C ILE A 60 13.53 -20.39 -8.68
N SER A 61 13.68 -20.93 -9.90
CA SER A 61 14.29 -20.23 -11.03
C SER A 61 13.81 -20.80 -12.36
N PHE A 62 14.02 -20.08 -13.45
CA PHE A 62 13.63 -20.50 -14.79
C PHE A 62 14.44 -21.72 -15.28
N ASP A 63 15.68 -21.83 -14.84
CA ASP A 63 16.66 -22.87 -15.16
C ASP A 63 16.57 -24.09 -14.24
N THR A 64 15.81 -24.00 -13.15
CA THR A 64 15.54 -25.11 -12.23
C THR A 64 14.13 -25.66 -12.38
N LEU A 65 13.22 -24.94 -13.06
CA LEU A 65 11.89 -25.42 -13.42
C LEU A 65 11.99 -26.68 -14.30
N SER A 66 11.44 -27.80 -13.84
CA SER A 66 11.56 -29.11 -14.51
C SER A 66 10.46 -30.06 -14.05
N GLU A 67 9.93 -30.89 -14.94
CA GLU A 67 8.92 -31.91 -14.60
C GLU A 67 9.43 -32.96 -13.60
N ASP A 68 10.74 -33.23 -13.59
CA ASP A 68 11.39 -34.17 -12.66
C ASP A 68 11.88 -33.49 -11.37
N GLY A 69 11.55 -32.21 -11.16
CA GLY A 69 11.96 -31.46 -9.97
C GLY A 69 11.37 -32.03 -8.68
N GLU A 70 12.19 -32.03 -7.63
CA GLU A 70 11.85 -32.57 -6.31
C GLU A 70 11.06 -31.59 -5.45
N TYR A 71 11.28 -30.28 -5.62
CA TYR A 71 10.49 -29.27 -4.93
C TYR A 71 9.19 -29.03 -5.68
N VAL A 72 8.08 -29.51 -5.11
CA VAL A 72 6.73 -29.34 -5.66
C VAL A 72 6.06 -28.15 -4.98
N SER A 73 5.73 -27.13 -5.77
CA SER A 73 4.93 -25.99 -5.31
C SER A 73 3.45 -26.37 -5.11
N PRO A 74 2.66 -25.60 -4.33
CA PRO A 74 1.25 -25.92 -4.08
C PRO A 74 0.35 -25.89 -5.32
N ASN A 75 0.83 -25.30 -6.42
CA ASN A 75 0.19 -25.30 -7.73
C ASN A 75 0.91 -26.22 -8.74
N ASN A 76 1.62 -27.23 -8.24
CA ASN A 76 2.23 -28.34 -8.99
C ASN A 76 3.39 -28.00 -9.94
N TYR A 77 3.91 -26.76 -9.95
CA TYR A 77 5.21 -26.49 -10.57
C TYR A 77 6.32 -27.14 -9.77
N ARG A 78 7.32 -27.65 -10.47
CA ARG A 78 8.41 -28.46 -9.92
C ARG A 78 9.76 -27.81 -10.19
N PHE A 79 10.62 -27.78 -9.19
CA PHE A 79 11.95 -27.20 -9.27
C PHE A 79 13.00 -28.21 -8.80
N ARG A 80 14.08 -28.33 -9.56
CA ARG A 80 15.23 -29.16 -9.21
C ARG A 80 15.89 -28.64 -7.94
N ARG A 81 16.32 -29.54 -7.05
CA ARG A 81 17.11 -29.16 -5.88
C ARG A 81 18.52 -28.71 -6.23
N GLU A 82 19.13 -29.38 -7.21
CA GLU A 82 20.47 -29.06 -7.72
C GLU A 82 20.51 -29.11 -9.26
N PRO A 83 21.39 -28.32 -9.90
CA PRO A 83 22.28 -27.30 -9.31
C PRO A 83 21.52 -26.06 -8.81
N GLU A 84 22.22 -25.15 -8.10
CA GLU A 84 21.67 -23.85 -7.71
C GLU A 84 21.23 -23.07 -8.95
N GLY A 85 19.98 -22.58 -8.96
CA GLY A 85 19.46 -21.78 -10.05
C GLY A 85 20.00 -20.36 -10.06
N PHE A 86 19.97 -19.73 -11.24
CA PHE A 86 20.45 -18.36 -11.42
C PHE A 86 19.79 -17.33 -10.49
N LEU A 87 18.46 -17.36 -10.33
CA LEU A 87 17.75 -16.40 -9.48
C LEU A 87 18.05 -16.61 -7.98
N PRO A 88 18.02 -17.84 -7.43
CA PRO A 88 18.51 -18.14 -6.08
C PRO A 88 19.94 -17.64 -5.84
N HIS A 89 20.86 -17.88 -6.77
CA HIS A 89 22.24 -17.39 -6.68
C HIS A 89 22.30 -15.85 -6.61
N ALA A 90 21.56 -15.18 -7.50
CA ALA A 90 21.46 -13.73 -7.55
C ALA A 90 20.92 -13.14 -6.23
N LEU A 91 19.91 -13.79 -5.65
CA LEU A 91 19.29 -13.37 -4.40
C LEU A 91 20.21 -13.59 -3.20
N LYS A 92 20.89 -14.75 -3.10
CA LYS A 92 21.87 -15.02 -2.05
C LYS A 92 23.01 -13.99 -2.06
N THR A 93 23.48 -13.61 -3.24
CA THR A 93 24.49 -12.55 -3.40
C THR A 93 23.99 -11.23 -2.81
N LEU A 94 22.79 -10.76 -3.19
CA LEU A 94 22.22 -9.52 -2.64
C LEU A 94 22.03 -9.59 -1.11
N VAL A 95 21.53 -10.71 -0.60
CA VAL A 95 21.27 -10.91 0.83
C VAL A 95 22.59 -10.88 1.61
N SER A 96 23.64 -11.56 1.12
CA SER A 96 24.97 -11.57 1.73
C SER A 96 25.60 -10.18 1.75
N GLU A 97 25.61 -9.47 0.63
CA GLU A 97 26.12 -8.10 0.51
C GLU A 97 25.40 -7.13 1.46
N ARG A 98 24.07 -7.25 1.53
CA ARG A 98 23.27 -6.43 2.45
C ARG A 98 23.63 -6.70 3.91
N ARG A 99 23.82 -7.97 4.28
CA ARG A 99 24.19 -8.37 5.64
C ARG A 99 25.55 -7.80 6.03
N GLN A 100 26.55 -7.88 5.15
CA GLN A 100 27.88 -7.30 5.41
C GLN A 100 27.81 -5.79 5.64
N ILE A 101 27.00 -5.07 4.85
CA ILE A 101 26.79 -3.62 5.05
C ILE A 101 26.11 -3.34 6.39
N GLN A 102 25.11 -4.14 6.78
CA GLN A 102 24.43 -3.99 8.07
C GLN A 102 25.36 -4.28 9.25
N GLU A 103 26.26 -5.26 9.14
CA GLU A 103 27.26 -5.55 10.16
C GLU A 103 28.25 -4.39 10.33
N ARG A 104 28.72 -3.80 9.23
CA ARG A 104 29.56 -2.58 9.27
C ARG A 104 28.85 -1.40 9.94
N LEU A 105 27.57 -1.20 9.63
CA LEU A 105 26.77 -0.11 10.19
C LEU A 105 26.65 -0.18 11.72
N LYS A 106 26.68 -1.38 12.34
CA LYS A 106 26.61 -1.52 13.81
C LYS A 106 27.78 -0.87 14.54
N ASN A 107 28.92 -0.70 13.86
CA ASN A 107 30.16 -0.19 14.44
C ASN A 107 30.44 1.27 14.07
N LEU A 108 29.51 1.95 13.41
CA LEU A 108 29.67 3.33 12.96
C LEU A 108 28.75 4.27 13.73
N ASP A 109 29.20 5.51 13.89
CA ASP A 109 28.31 6.61 14.28
C ASP A 109 27.25 6.84 13.18
N LEU A 110 25.97 6.72 13.55
CA LEU A 110 24.83 6.85 12.64
C LEU A 110 24.74 8.23 11.97
N GLU A 111 25.34 9.26 12.58
CA GLU A 111 25.36 10.60 11.99
C GLU A 111 26.50 10.82 10.98
N SER A 112 27.47 9.90 10.94
CA SER A 112 28.59 9.98 10.01
C SER A 112 28.14 9.89 8.54
N VAL A 113 28.93 10.52 7.65
CA VAL A 113 28.70 10.46 6.20
C VAL A 113 28.76 9.00 5.71
N GLU A 114 29.70 8.21 6.24
CA GLU A 114 29.83 6.79 5.89
C GLU A 114 28.56 6.01 6.26
N ALA A 115 28.04 6.17 7.48
CA ALA A 115 26.82 5.49 7.90
C ALA A 115 25.61 5.89 7.03
N LYS A 116 25.49 7.18 6.68
CA LYS A 116 24.44 7.67 5.76
C LYS A 116 24.53 7.00 4.39
N VAL A 117 25.73 6.89 3.81
CA VAL A 117 25.95 6.23 2.51
C VAL A 117 25.68 4.72 2.58
N LEU A 118 26.20 4.03 3.59
CA LEU A 118 25.97 2.59 3.77
C LEU A 118 24.49 2.27 4.03
N ASN A 119 23.80 3.11 4.80
CA ASN A 119 22.37 2.96 5.01
C ASN A 119 21.56 3.15 3.71
N ALA A 120 21.95 4.12 2.86
CA ALA A 120 21.35 4.26 1.54
C ALA A 120 21.59 3.03 0.65
N ARG A 121 22.82 2.47 0.66
CA ARG A 121 23.17 1.25 -0.08
C ARG A 121 22.38 0.03 0.37
N GLN A 122 22.30 -0.27 1.67
CA GLN A 122 21.54 -1.43 2.14
C GLN A 122 20.03 -1.30 1.84
N LYS A 123 19.49 -0.06 1.85
CA LYS A 123 18.11 0.21 1.41
C LYS A 123 17.94 -0.06 -0.08
N ALA A 124 18.86 0.38 -0.93
CA ALA A 124 18.83 0.10 -2.36
C ALA A 124 18.88 -1.41 -2.65
N ILE A 125 19.77 -2.14 -1.96
CA ILE A 125 19.82 -3.60 -2.08
C ILE A 125 18.49 -4.23 -1.66
N LYS A 126 17.91 -3.84 -0.51
CA LYS A 126 16.58 -4.31 -0.08
C LYS A 126 15.52 -4.14 -1.18
N VAL A 127 15.48 -2.96 -1.81
CA VAL A 127 14.53 -2.66 -2.89
C VAL A 127 14.75 -3.58 -4.08
N ILE A 128 16.00 -3.76 -4.52
CA ILE A 128 16.33 -4.65 -5.63
C ILE A 128 15.95 -6.09 -5.29
N THR A 129 16.34 -6.61 -4.12
CA THR A 129 16.03 -7.97 -3.66
C THR A 129 14.53 -8.24 -3.70
N ASN A 130 13.71 -7.35 -3.12
CA ASN A 130 12.25 -7.52 -3.11
C ASN A 130 11.62 -7.39 -4.51
N ALA A 131 12.26 -6.68 -5.44
CA ALA A 131 11.79 -6.51 -6.80
C ALA A 131 12.06 -7.72 -7.72
N VAL A 132 12.99 -8.63 -7.36
CA VAL A 132 13.35 -9.79 -8.22
C VAL A 132 12.15 -10.69 -8.48
N TYR A 133 11.34 -11.00 -7.47
CA TYR A 133 10.11 -11.76 -7.65
C TYR A 133 9.15 -11.04 -8.62
N GLY A 134 8.84 -9.77 -8.36
CA GLY A 134 7.90 -9.02 -9.21
C GLY A 134 8.40 -8.90 -10.66
N TYR A 135 9.71 -8.88 -10.85
CA TYR A 135 10.37 -8.85 -12.15
C TYR A 135 10.12 -10.13 -12.97
N THR A 136 10.10 -11.32 -12.38
CA THR A 136 9.82 -12.56 -13.14
C THR A 136 8.38 -12.62 -13.63
N GLY A 137 7.45 -11.94 -12.96
CA GLY A 137 6.07 -11.78 -13.40
C GLY A 137 5.82 -10.60 -14.35
N TRP A 138 6.83 -9.77 -14.64
CA TRP A 138 6.69 -8.62 -15.54
C TRP A 138 7.00 -9.03 -16.97
N VAL A 139 6.01 -8.88 -17.85
CA VAL A 139 6.07 -9.31 -19.26
C VAL A 139 7.18 -8.63 -20.06
N GLY A 140 7.61 -7.42 -19.66
CA GLY A 140 8.74 -6.73 -20.29
C GLY A 140 10.12 -7.19 -19.83
N ALA A 141 10.21 -8.14 -18.89
CA ALA A 141 11.46 -8.65 -18.35
C ALA A 141 12.13 -9.65 -19.29
N ARG A 142 13.45 -9.58 -19.41
CA ARG A 142 14.25 -10.61 -20.13
C ARG A 142 14.11 -12.00 -19.53
N TRP A 143 14.08 -12.11 -18.20
CA TRP A 143 13.85 -13.37 -17.47
C TRP A 143 12.40 -13.45 -16.98
N TYR A 144 11.45 -13.04 -17.82
CA TYR A 144 10.05 -13.27 -17.57
C TYR A 144 9.79 -14.78 -17.52
N THR A 145 9.20 -15.25 -16.42
CA THR A 145 8.83 -16.66 -16.24
C THR A 145 7.63 -16.71 -15.31
N ARG A 146 6.45 -16.86 -15.91
CA ARG A 146 5.17 -16.83 -15.18
C ARG A 146 5.11 -17.93 -14.13
N GLU A 147 5.57 -19.12 -14.47
CA GLU A 147 5.58 -20.32 -13.63
C GLU A 147 6.38 -20.08 -12.34
N VAL A 148 7.52 -19.38 -12.45
CA VAL A 148 8.33 -18.94 -11.30
C VAL A 148 7.56 -17.96 -10.42
N ALA A 149 6.89 -16.96 -11.02
CA ALA A 149 6.11 -15.98 -10.26
C ALA A 149 4.88 -16.62 -9.57
N GLU A 150 4.19 -17.52 -10.25
CA GLU A 150 3.04 -18.25 -9.74
C GLU A 150 3.44 -19.22 -8.62
N ALA A 151 4.50 -20.00 -8.80
CA ALA A 151 5.02 -20.89 -7.76
C ALA A 151 5.46 -20.10 -6.51
N THR A 152 6.17 -18.99 -6.70
CA THR A 152 6.63 -18.14 -5.59
C THR A 152 5.45 -17.58 -4.79
N THR A 153 4.42 -17.06 -5.47
CA THR A 153 3.22 -16.56 -4.78
C THR A 153 2.42 -17.69 -4.14
N SER A 154 2.37 -18.86 -4.77
CA SER A 154 1.72 -20.07 -4.27
C SER A 154 2.27 -20.54 -2.92
N TRP A 155 3.60 -20.69 -2.81
CA TRP A 155 4.24 -20.94 -1.51
C TRP A 155 4.05 -19.79 -0.53
N GLY A 156 4.12 -18.53 -0.98
CA GLY A 156 3.84 -17.38 -0.11
C GLY A 156 2.44 -17.42 0.50
N ARG A 157 1.41 -17.81 -0.28
CA ARG A 157 0.05 -17.99 0.23
C ARG A 157 0.00 -19.13 1.25
N GLN A 158 0.65 -20.25 0.99
CA GLN A 158 0.71 -21.38 1.93
C GLN A 158 1.34 -20.97 3.27
N VAL A 159 2.50 -20.31 3.23
CA VAL A 159 3.20 -19.78 4.42
C VAL A 159 2.26 -18.93 5.27
N ILE A 160 1.53 -18.01 4.66
CA ILE A 160 0.59 -17.14 5.39
C ILE A 160 -0.57 -17.94 5.96
N LEU A 161 -1.14 -18.90 5.22
CA LEU A 161 -2.23 -19.75 5.73
C LEU A 161 -1.79 -20.60 6.93
N GLU A 162 -0.61 -21.21 6.85
CA GLU A 162 -0.04 -22.00 7.95
C GLU A 162 0.27 -21.11 9.16
N SER A 163 0.78 -19.91 8.92
CA SER A 163 1.06 -18.94 9.98
C SER A 163 -0.21 -18.42 10.65
N ILE A 164 -1.29 -18.20 9.89
CA ILE A 164 -2.61 -17.87 10.43
C ILE A 164 -3.11 -19.00 11.33
N LYS A 165 -3.07 -20.25 10.82
CA LYS A 165 -3.50 -21.42 11.57
C LYS A 165 -2.70 -21.55 12.86
N LYS A 166 -1.37 -21.41 12.80
CA LYS A 166 -0.53 -21.48 13.99
C LYS A 166 -0.83 -20.37 14.99
N ALA A 167 -1.04 -19.14 14.51
CA ALA A 167 -1.39 -18.03 15.38
C ALA A 167 -2.71 -18.31 16.13
N GLU A 168 -3.71 -18.84 15.43
CA GLU A 168 -5.00 -19.26 16.00
C GLU A 168 -4.83 -20.41 17.02
N GLU A 169 -3.98 -21.41 16.73
CA GLU A 169 -3.64 -22.50 17.67
C GLU A 169 -2.97 -22.01 18.97
N LEU A 170 -2.13 -20.97 18.87
CA LEU A 170 -1.54 -20.31 20.04
C LEU A 170 -2.53 -19.40 20.78
N GLY A 171 -3.79 -19.34 20.31
CA GLY A 171 -4.85 -18.52 20.90
C GLY A 171 -4.70 -17.03 20.61
N MET A 172 -4.07 -16.65 19.50
CA MET A 172 -4.07 -15.27 19.00
C MET A 172 -5.18 -15.10 17.97
N ARG A 173 -5.76 -13.89 17.91
CA ARG A 173 -6.78 -13.57 16.91
C ARG A 173 -6.16 -12.85 15.72
N VAL A 174 -6.34 -13.39 14.51
CA VAL A 174 -5.89 -12.75 13.26
C VAL A 174 -6.92 -11.75 12.76
N ILE A 175 -6.59 -10.46 12.84
CA ILE A 175 -7.48 -9.36 12.45
C ILE A 175 -7.42 -9.08 10.96
N TYR A 176 -6.21 -9.09 10.41
CA TYR A 176 -5.93 -8.79 9.01
C TYR A 176 -4.64 -9.48 8.57
N SER A 177 -4.48 -9.70 7.27
CA SER A 177 -3.22 -10.13 6.66
C SER A 177 -3.09 -9.49 5.28
N ASP A 178 -1.93 -8.89 5.02
CA ASP A 178 -1.57 -8.32 3.72
C ASP A 178 -0.29 -8.97 3.22
N THR A 179 -0.43 -9.91 2.29
CA THR A 179 0.64 -10.48 1.46
C THR A 179 1.73 -11.25 2.23
N ASP A 180 2.53 -10.54 3.03
CA ASP A 180 3.69 -10.96 3.80
C ASP A 180 3.64 -10.46 5.26
N SER A 181 2.47 -10.01 5.71
CA SER A 181 2.27 -9.51 7.07
C SER A 181 0.98 -10.03 7.73
N LEU A 182 1.02 -10.12 9.06
CA LEU A 182 -0.08 -10.57 9.92
C LEU A 182 -0.36 -9.55 11.02
N PHE A 183 -1.63 -9.25 11.24
CA PHE A 183 -2.10 -8.36 12.30
C PHE A 183 -2.78 -9.21 13.37
N LEU A 184 -2.16 -9.30 14.54
CA LEU A 184 -2.51 -10.24 15.60
C LEU A 184 -2.96 -9.49 16.86
N GLN A 185 -4.03 -9.97 17.48
CA GLN A 185 -4.44 -9.61 18.84
C GLN A 185 -4.13 -10.75 19.82
N ASP A 186 -4.24 -10.45 21.12
CA ASP A 186 -4.07 -11.43 22.21
C ASP A 186 -2.68 -12.09 22.19
N HIS A 187 -1.67 -11.31 21.78
CA HIS A 187 -0.31 -11.75 21.44
C HIS A 187 0.66 -11.82 22.64
N ALA A 188 0.27 -11.25 23.78
CA ALA A 188 1.10 -11.20 24.99
C ALA A 188 1.55 -12.62 25.42
N GLY A 189 2.86 -12.80 25.63
CA GLY A 189 3.46 -14.08 26.02
C GLY A 189 3.52 -15.15 24.92
N LYS A 190 3.03 -14.88 23.70
CA LYS A 190 2.93 -15.87 22.61
C LYS A 190 3.82 -15.54 21.41
N LEU A 191 4.23 -14.28 21.27
CA LEU A 191 4.98 -13.81 20.09
C LEU A 191 6.31 -14.52 19.89
N GLU A 192 7.09 -14.73 20.95
CA GLU A 192 8.39 -15.39 20.85
C GLU A 192 8.24 -16.83 20.35
N ALA A 193 7.30 -17.58 20.91
CA ALA A 193 6.99 -18.94 20.46
C ALA A 193 6.50 -18.97 19.01
N PHE A 194 5.71 -17.97 18.59
CA PHE A 194 5.23 -17.86 17.21
C PHE A 194 6.36 -17.55 16.22
N LEU A 195 7.21 -16.56 16.53
CA LEU A 195 8.36 -16.20 15.69
C LEU A 195 9.36 -17.35 15.59
N LYS A 196 9.63 -18.04 16.70
CA LYS A 196 10.48 -19.22 16.73
C LYS A 196 9.91 -20.35 15.87
N TRP A 197 8.60 -20.59 15.93
CA TRP A 197 7.95 -21.57 15.06
C TRP A 197 8.08 -21.20 13.57
N ILE A 198 7.97 -19.91 13.21
CA ILE A 198 8.20 -19.47 11.81
C ILE A 198 9.64 -19.79 11.37
N GLU A 199 10.62 -19.56 12.25
CA GLU A 199 12.02 -19.85 11.97
C GLU A 199 12.27 -21.37 11.84
N ASP A 200 11.87 -22.14 12.84
CA ASP A 200 12.16 -23.58 12.95
C ASP A 200 11.39 -24.42 11.91
N GLU A 201 10.09 -24.16 11.74
CA GLU A 201 9.22 -24.99 10.88
C GLU A 201 9.12 -24.46 9.45
N LEU A 202 9.05 -23.13 9.27
CA LEU A 202 8.95 -22.55 7.93
C LEU A 202 10.31 -22.18 7.34
N GLY A 203 11.40 -22.17 8.12
CA GLY A 203 12.73 -21.77 7.63
C GLY A 203 12.74 -20.34 7.10
N LEU A 204 11.91 -19.46 7.67
CA LEU A 204 11.76 -18.06 7.29
C LEU A 204 12.02 -17.16 8.48
N GLU A 205 12.46 -15.92 8.23
CA GLU A 205 12.63 -14.93 9.29
C GLU A 205 11.43 -13.97 9.30
N ALA A 206 10.79 -13.83 10.47
CA ALA A 206 9.76 -12.82 10.71
C ALA A 206 10.15 -11.95 11.90
N LYS A 207 9.60 -10.73 11.95
CA LYS A 207 9.83 -9.82 13.08
C LYS A 207 8.55 -9.07 13.44
N VAL A 208 8.49 -8.59 14.67
CA VAL A 208 7.56 -7.52 15.03
C VAL A 208 7.98 -6.26 14.29
N ASP A 209 7.12 -5.75 13.43
CA ASP A 209 7.35 -4.47 12.76
C ASP A 209 6.88 -3.29 13.60
N LYS A 210 5.71 -3.43 14.24
CA LYS A 210 5.13 -2.41 15.12
C LYS A 210 4.00 -2.98 15.98
N ILE A 211 3.70 -2.28 17.06
CA ILE A 211 2.55 -2.54 17.93
C ILE A 211 1.64 -1.31 17.88
N TYR A 212 0.39 -1.52 17.46
CA TYR A 212 -0.65 -0.51 17.50
C TYR A 212 -1.37 -0.55 18.84
N LYS A 213 -1.35 0.58 19.55
CA LYS A 213 -2.25 0.80 20.69
C LYS A 213 -3.70 0.66 20.24
N ARG A 214 -4.03 1.25 19.09
CA ARG A 214 -5.34 1.19 18.43
C ARG A 214 -5.18 1.19 16.90
N VAL A 215 -6.01 0.44 16.20
CA VAL A 215 -6.08 0.41 14.74
C VAL A 215 -7.52 0.28 14.28
N ILE A 216 -7.93 1.11 13.32
CA ILE A 216 -9.24 1.08 12.67
C ILE A 216 -9.07 0.44 11.29
N PHE A 217 -9.78 -0.67 11.08
CA PHE A 217 -9.88 -1.32 9.78
C PHE A 217 -11.20 -0.95 9.10
N THR A 218 -11.11 -0.62 7.82
CA THR A 218 -12.28 -0.51 6.95
C THR A 218 -12.59 -1.88 6.34
N GLU A 219 -13.71 -2.04 5.65
CA GLU A 219 -14.01 -3.28 4.90
C GLU A 219 -13.04 -3.52 3.74
N ALA A 220 -12.39 -2.47 3.26
CA ALA A 220 -11.49 -2.54 2.12
C ALA A 220 -10.09 -2.99 2.53
N LYS A 221 -9.53 -3.90 1.73
CA LYS A 221 -8.12 -4.31 1.81
C LYS A 221 -7.20 -3.09 1.64
N LYS A 222 -6.06 -3.08 2.35
CA LYS A 222 -5.05 -2.01 2.32
C LYS A 222 -5.58 -0.62 2.68
N LYS A 223 -6.69 -0.54 3.43
CA LYS A 223 -7.27 0.71 3.92
C LYS A 223 -7.50 0.63 5.44
N TYR A 224 -6.54 1.16 6.19
CA TYR A 224 -6.59 1.20 7.65
C TYR A 224 -5.78 2.37 8.20
N ALA A 225 -6.03 2.73 9.45
CA ALA A 225 -5.19 3.67 10.19
C ALA A 225 -4.95 3.17 11.62
N GLY A 226 -3.76 3.40 12.15
CA GLY A 226 -3.41 2.98 13.50
C GLY A 226 -2.54 4.00 14.22
N ILE A 227 -2.62 3.98 15.55
CA ILE A 227 -1.74 4.73 16.44
C ILE A 227 -0.85 3.75 17.18
N THR A 228 0.46 3.93 17.05
CA THR A 228 1.47 3.10 17.71
C THR A 228 1.60 3.47 19.19
N GLU A 229 2.30 2.65 19.97
CA GLU A 229 2.54 2.93 21.40
C GLU A 229 3.32 4.23 21.63
N ASP A 230 4.22 4.59 20.71
CA ASP A 230 4.93 5.88 20.67
C ASP A 230 4.08 7.03 20.09
N SER A 231 2.76 6.86 20.00
CA SER A 231 1.78 7.87 19.58
C SER A 231 1.96 8.41 18.16
N ARG A 232 2.64 7.65 17.27
CA ARG A 232 2.67 7.97 15.85
C ARG A 232 1.44 7.42 15.16
N ILE A 233 0.90 8.19 14.22
CA ILE A 233 -0.28 7.80 13.44
C ILE A 233 0.18 7.33 12.07
N ASP A 234 -0.13 6.07 11.76
CA ASP A 234 0.08 5.45 10.47
C ASP A 234 -1.25 5.39 9.72
N ILE A 235 -1.28 5.89 8.49
CA ILE A 235 -2.46 5.88 7.61
C ILE A 235 -2.09 5.19 6.31
N VAL A 236 -2.78 4.10 5.98
CA VAL A 236 -2.47 3.25 4.83
C VAL A 236 -3.65 3.21 3.87
N GLY A 237 -3.42 3.61 2.62
CA GLY A 237 -4.37 3.53 1.49
C GLY A 237 -5.66 4.36 1.59
N LEU A 238 -5.85 5.06 2.71
CA LEU A 238 -6.95 5.99 2.92
C LEU A 238 -6.77 7.30 2.16
N GLU A 239 -7.87 7.99 1.93
CA GLU A 239 -7.97 9.23 1.16
C GLU A 239 -7.01 10.33 1.67
N ALA A 240 -6.75 10.39 2.98
CA ALA A 240 -5.84 11.29 3.67
C ALA A 240 -4.41 11.33 3.12
N VAL A 241 -3.91 10.19 2.63
CA VAL A 241 -2.55 10.05 2.07
C VAL A 241 -2.54 10.03 0.54
N ARG A 242 -3.70 10.14 -0.10
CA ARG A 242 -3.83 10.13 -1.55
C ARG A 242 -3.73 11.54 -2.13
N GLY A 243 -2.86 11.71 -3.12
CA GLY A 243 -2.65 13.00 -3.80
C GLY A 243 -3.78 13.43 -4.74
N ASP A 244 -4.68 12.49 -5.10
CA ASP A 244 -5.81 12.71 -5.99
C ASP A 244 -7.11 13.07 -5.25
N TRP A 245 -7.03 13.43 -3.97
CA TRP A 245 -8.11 13.97 -3.15
C TRP A 245 -7.83 15.42 -2.78
N SER A 246 -8.91 16.21 -2.65
CA SER A 246 -8.80 17.61 -2.20
C SER A 246 -8.16 17.71 -0.82
N LEU A 247 -7.40 18.78 -0.59
CA LEU A 247 -6.71 19.00 0.69
C LEU A 247 -7.70 19.04 1.85
N ILE A 248 -8.87 19.67 1.67
CA ILE A 248 -9.91 19.73 2.71
C ILE A 248 -10.40 18.35 3.14
N ALA A 249 -10.59 17.41 2.21
CA ALA A 249 -11.00 16.05 2.54
C ALA A 249 -9.89 15.25 3.23
N ARG A 250 -8.64 15.48 2.82
CA ARG A 250 -7.48 14.86 3.46
C ARG A 250 -7.30 15.35 4.89
N GLU A 251 -7.46 16.64 5.13
CA GLU A 251 -7.41 17.25 6.46
C GLU A 251 -8.56 16.74 7.33
N ALA A 252 -9.78 16.71 6.79
CA ALA A 252 -10.94 16.18 7.49
C ALA A 252 -10.72 14.74 7.94
N GLN A 253 -10.35 13.83 7.02
CA GLN A 253 -10.14 12.43 7.37
C GLN A 253 -8.96 12.25 8.34
N LYS A 254 -7.88 13.03 8.22
CA LYS A 254 -6.76 12.98 9.18
C LYS A 254 -7.19 13.39 10.58
N GLU A 255 -7.95 14.49 10.72
CA GLU A 255 -8.44 14.94 12.03
C GLU A 255 -9.41 13.90 12.62
N THR A 256 -10.34 13.36 11.81
CA THR A 256 -11.26 12.28 12.24
C THR A 256 -10.51 11.04 12.73
N VAL A 257 -9.55 10.55 11.94
CA VAL A 257 -8.72 9.38 12.29
C VAL A 257 -7.93 9.65 13.57
N LYS A 258 -7.26 10.81 13.64
CA LYS A 258 -6.47 11.19 14.81
C LYS A 258 -7.32 11.20 16.07
N THR A 259 -8.45 11.92 16.04
CA THR A 259 -9.36 12.01 17.18
C THR A 259 -9.83 10.63 17.61
N LEU A 260 -10.33 9.80 16.68
CA LEU A 260 -10.78 8.44 16.98
C LEU A 260 -9.67 7.59 17.60
N LEU A 261 -8.46 7.62 17.03
CA LEU A 261 -7.34 6.81 17.50
C LEU A 261 -6.77 7.30 18.83
N GLU A 262 -6.90 8.58 19.17
CA GLU A 262 -6.44 9.15 20.44
C GLU A 262 -7.47 8.98 21.57
N THR A 263 -8.76 9.19 21.30
CA THR A 263 -9.84 9.15 22.30
C THR A 263 -10.55 7.80 22.40
N ALA A 264 -10.56 7.01 21.33
CA ALA A 264 -11.43 5.83 21.16
C ALA A 264 -12.92 6.17 21.24
N ASP A 265 -13.29 7.44 21.02
CA ASP A 265 -14.65 7.95 21.10
C ASP A 265 -15.15 8.31 19.69
N VAL A 266 -16.21 7.61 19.26
CA VAL A 266 -16.84 7.78 17.95
C VAL A 266 -17.53 9.15 17.85
N GLN A 267 -18.10 9.66 18.94
CA GLN A 267 -18.80 10.94 18.97
C GLN A 267 -17.83 12.11 18.84
N GLU A 268 -16.68 12.05 19.51
CA GLU A 268 -15.62 13.05 19.33
C GLU A 268 -15.06 13.03 17.90
N ALA A 269 -14.88 11.85 17.30
CA ALA A 269 -14.46 11.72 15.90
C ALA A 269 -15.53 12.24 14.91
N LEU A 270 -16.81 12.01 15.20
CA LEU A 270 -17.93 12.55 14.43
C LEU A 270 -17.98 14.08 14.53
N LYS A 271 -17.79 14.65 15.73
CA LYS A 271 -17.70 16.09 15.97
C LYS A 271 -16.53 16.72 15.20
N ALA A 272 -15.36 16.09 15.22
CA ALA A 272 -14.20 16.50 14.44
C ALA A 272 -14.52 16.50 12.93
N SER A 273 -15.24 15.48 12.43
CA SER A 273 -15.67 15.41 11.03
C SER A 273 -16.66 16.54 10.67
N ARG A 274 -17.66 16.78 11.54
CA ARG A 274 -18.69 17.81 11.35
C ARG A 274 -18.12 19.23 11.29
N LYS A 275 -16.97 19.50 11.93
CA LYS A 275 -16.25 20.78 11.81
C LYS A 275 -15.91 21.11 10.35
N TYR A 276 -15.49 20.13 9.55
CA TYR A 276 -15.16 20.33 8.14
C TYR A 276 -16.39 20.44 7.26
N VAL A 277 -17.45 19.70 7.59
CA VAL A 277 -18.76 19.83 6.94
C VAL A 277 -19.30 21.26 7.15
N LYS A 278 -19.25 21.80 8.38
CA LYS A 278 -19.60 23.20 8.68
C LYS A 278 -18.79 24.20 7.86
N LYS A 279 -17.47 24.04 7.80
CA LYS A 279 -16.60 24.92 7.01
C LYS A 279 -17.01 24.96 5.53
N LEU A 280 -17.31 23.81 4.93
CA LEU A 280 -17.77 23.75 3.54
C LEU A 280 -19.15 24.38 3.35
N MET A 281 -20.09 24.12 4.27
CA MET A 281 -21.44 24.70 4.19
C MET A 281 -21.43 26.23 4.28
N ASN A 282 -20.51 26.80 5.06
CA ASN A 282 -20.36 28.24 5.20
C ASN A 282 -19.50 28.88 4.09
N GLY A 283 -18.83 28.09 3.25
CA GLY A 283 -17.84 28.62 2.29
C GLY A 283 -16.54 29.14 2.95
N ASP A 284 -16.31 28.78 4.21
CA ASP A 284 -15.12 29.12 5.04
C ASP A 284 -13.91 28.25 4.67
N VAL A 285 -13.68 28.08 3.37
CA VAL A 285 -12.61 27.26 2.78
C VAL A 285 -11.95 28.05 1.65
N GLU A 286 -10.64 27.99 1.58
CA GLU A 286 -9.88 28.61 0.50
C GLU A 286 -9.91 27.73 -0.75
N LEU A 287 -9.95 28.36 -1.93
CA LEU A 287 -9.96 27.63 -3.21
C LEU A 287 -8.80 26.65 -3.35
N ARG A 288 -7.62 26.99 -2.80
CA ARG A 288 -6.44 26.11 -2.80
C ARG A 288 -6.68 24.77 -2.10
N GLN A 289 -7.57 24.73 -1.10
CA GLN A 289 -7.90 23.50 -0.38
C GLN A 289 -8.84 22.58 -1.18
N LEU A 290 -9.48 23.10 -2.22
CA LEU A 290 -10.42 22.39 -3.09
C LEU A 290 -9.73 21.77 -4.32
N ILE A 291 -8.47 22.13 -4.59
CA ILE A 291 -7.76 21.66 -5.79
C ILE A 291 -7.58 20.14 -5.72
N ILE A 292 -8.00 19.46 -6.78
CA ILE A 292 -7.71 18.04 -7.01
C ILE A 292 -6.59 17.94 -8.03
N TRP A 293 -5.49 17.29 -7.65
CA TRP A 293 -4.33 17.10 -8.49
C TRP A 293 -4.30 15.70 -9.07
N LYS A 294 -4.13 15.58 -10.40
CA LYS A 294 -3.87 14.29 -11.05
C LYS A 294 -2.71 14.39 -12.02
N GLN A 295 -1.91 13.33 -12.05
CA GLN A 295 -0.77 13.22 -12.95
C GLN A 295 -1.21 12.70 -14.31
N ILE A 296 -0.68 13.27 -15.38
CA ILE A 296 -0.75 12.71 -16.73
C ILE A 296 0.27 11.58 -16.81
N THR A 297 -0.18 10.36 -17.08
CA THR A 297 0.66 9.15 -17.03
C THR A 297 1.04 8.63 -18.40
N ARG A 298 0.37 9.07 -19.46
CA ARG A 298 0.61 8.70 -20.86
C ARG A 298 0.26 9.88 -21.78
N PRO A 299 0.63 9.84 -23.06
CA PRO A 299 0.17 10.82 -24.04
C PRO A 299 -1.37 10.99 -24.06
N LEU A 300 -1.88 12.21 -24.28
CA LEU A 300 -3.31 12.54 -24.09
C LEU A 300 -4.24 11.89 -25.13
N ASP A 301 -3.69 11.47 -26.26
CA ASP A 301 -4.31 10.74 -27.36
C ASP A 301 -4.51 9.25 -27.03
N GLU A 302 -3.69 8.67 -26.13
CA GLU A 302 -3.84 7.29 -25.65
C GLU A 302 -4.92 7.12 -24.56
N TYR A 303 -5.58 8.20 -24.14
CA TYR A 303 -6.68 8.12 -23.17
C TYR A 303 -8.02 7.89 -23.86
N GLU A 304 -8.54 6.67 -23.73
CA GLU A 304 -9.88 6.31 -24.19
C GLU A 304 -10.99 6.90 -23.32
N ALA A 305 -10.81 6.87 -21.99
CA ALA A 305 -11.81 7.33 -21.03
C ALA A 305 -11.74 8.84 -20.79
N THR A 306 -12.89 9.51 -20.86
CA THR A 306 -12.98 10.95 -20.55
C THR A 306 -12.91 11.17 -19.04
N GLN A 307 -11.78 11.70 -18.57
CA GLN A 307 -11.53 11.99 -17.16
C GLN A 307 -11.36 13.49 -16.93
N PRO A 308 -11.70 14.02 -15.74
CA PRO A 308 -11.65 15.46 -15.46
C PRO A 308 -10.29 16.12 -15.76
N HIS A 309 -9.20 15.53 -15.26
CA HIS A 309 -7.85 16.04 -15.50
C HIS A 309 -7.42 16.01 -16.98
N ILE A 310 -7.98 15.11 -17.80
CA ILE A 310 -7.70 15.03 -19.24
C ILE A 310 -8.45 16.13 -19.99
N VAL A 311 -9.70 16.43 -19.60
CA VAL A 311 -10.45 17.57 -20.15
C VAL A 311 -9.70 18.88 -19.87
N VAL A 312 -9.27 19.06 -18.62
CA VAL A 312 -8.52 20.25 -18.20
C VAL A 312 -7.15 20.33 -18.90
N ALA A 313 -6.45 19.20 -19.07
CA ALA A 313 -5.20 19.16 -19.82
C ALA A 313 -5.38 19.57 -21.29
N ARG A 314 -6.43 19.05 -21.96
CA ARG A 314 -6.73 19.40 -23.35
C ARG A 314 -7.08 20.87 -23.50
N GLN A 315 -7.83 21.45 -22.55
CA GLN A 315 -8.11 22.88 -22.52
C GLN A 315 -6.81 23.70 -22.40
N LEU A 316 -5.92 23.33 -21.47
CA LEU A 316 -4.63 24.01 -21.31
C LEU A 316 -3.78 23.97 -22.59
N ILE A 317 -3.77 22.84 -23.30
CA ILE A 317 -3.06 22.73 -24.59
C ILE A 317 -3.66 23.66 -25.65
N GLN A 318 -4.99 23.75 -25.74
CA GLN A 318 -5.65 24.69 -26.66
C GLN A 318 -5.31 26.15 -26.34
N GLU A 319 -5.05 26.45 -25.06
CA GLU A 319 -4.61 27.76 -24.59
C GLU A 319 -3.08 27.98 -24.73
N GLY A 320 -2.35 27.04 -25.33
CA GLY A 320 -0.92 27.16 -25.63
C GLY A 320 0.02 26.59 -24.57
N TRP A 321 -0.49 25.91 -23.54
CA TRP A 321 0.36 25.25 -22.54
C TRP A 321 0.94 23.96 -23.07
N ARG A 322 2.19 23.67 -22.71
CA ARG A 322 2.82 22.37 -22.97
C ARG A 322 2.54 21.44 -21.79
N ILE A 323 1.84 20.33 -22.05
CA ILE A 323 1.55 19.27 -21.07
C ILE A 323 2.11 17.95 -21.58
N GLN A 324 2.84 17.22 -20.74
CA GLN A 324 3.48 15.95 -21.06
C GLN A 324 3.29 14.90 -19.95
N PRO A 325 3.50 13.60 -20.26
CA PRO A 325 3.52 12.56 -19.23
C PRO A 325 4.50 12.91 -18.11
N GLY A 326 4.03 12.82 -16.87
CA GLY A 326 4.76 13.27 -15.68
C GLY A 326 4.14 14.51 -15.03
N ASP A 327 3.51 15.39 -15.82
CA ASP A 327 2.95 16.65 -15.32
C ASP A 327 1.71 16.43 -14.45
N LYS A 328 1.49 17.34 -13.49
CA LYS A 328 0.29 17.35 -12.64
C LYS A 328 -0.66 18.45 -13.07
N VAL A 329 -1.91 18.07 -13.30
CA VAL A 329 -2.99 18.99 -13.65
C VAL A 329 -3.92 19.14 -12.45
N GLY A 330 -4.07 20.39 -12.01
CA GLY A 330 -4.95 20.78 -10.90
C GLY A 330 -6.28 21.30 -11.42
N TYR A 331 -7.39 20.82 -10.85
CA TYR A 331 -8.72 21.28 -11.21
C TYR A 331 -9.62 21.44 -9.99
N ILE A 332 -10.67 22.25 -10.14
CA ILE A 332 -11.74 22.44 -9.15
C ILE A 332 -13.07 22.06 -9.80
N ALA A 333 -13.93 21.39 -9.05
CA ALA A 333 -15.30 21.08 -9.46
C ALA A 333 -16.17 22.34 -9.38
N VAL A 334 -16.89 22.63 -10.45
CA VAL A 334 -17.76 23.79 -10.59
C VAL A 334 -19.21 23.37 -10.77
N ARG A 335 -20.16 24.26 -10.44
CA ARG A 335 -21.59 23.99 -10.56
C ARG A 335 -21.95 23.67 -12.01
N GLY A 336 -22.81 22.67 -12.18
CA GLY A 336 -23.26 22.25 -13.50
C GLY A 336 -23.89 20.86 -13.46
N GLY A 337 -24.66 20.55 -14.51
CA GLY A 337 -25.28 19.24 -14.69
C GLY A 337 -24.34 18.20 -15.31
N GLY A 338 -24.63 16.93 -15.05
CA GLY A 338 -23.96 15.79 -15.68
C GLY A 338 -22.69 15.32 -14.97
N PRO A 339 -21.87 14.49 -15.64
CA PRO A 339 -20.71 13.85 -15.03
C PRO A 339 -19.59 14.84 -14.70
N LEU A 340 -18.77 14.50 -13.68
CA LEU A 340 -17.72 15.37 -13.15
C LEU A 340 -16.80 15.97 -14.22
N TYR A 341 -16.44 15.20 -15.26
CA TYR A 341 -15.53 15.68 -16.30
C TYR A 341 -16.08 16.87 -17.11
N ARG A 342 -17.40 17.12 -17.12
CA ARG A 342 -18.03 18.28 -17.78
C ARG A 342 -18.10 19.52 -16.89
N ARG A 343 -17.87 19.34 -15.59
CA ARG A 343 -18.09 20.36 -14.56
C ARG A 343 -16.83 20.58 -13.72
N VAL A 344 -15.69 20.69 -14.41
CA VAL A 344 -14.40 21.04 -13.83
C VAL A 344 -13.74 22.14 -14.62
N LYS A 345 -12.96 22.97 -13.93
CA LYS A 345 -12.15 24.03 -14.52
C LYS A 345 -10.73 23.98 -13.95
N VAL A 346 -9.77 24.53 -14.70
CA VAL A 346 -8.40 24.71 -14.21
C VAL A 346 -8.43 25.54 -12.92
N TYR A 347 -7.72 25.11 -11.88
CA TYR A 347 -7.86 25.65 -10.54
C TYR A 347 -7.68 27.18 -10.42
N PHE A 348 -6.82 27.80 -11.23
CA PHE A 348 -6.54 29.23 -11.20
C PHE A 348 -7.57 30.08 -11.99
N LYS A 349 -8.57 29.45 -12.60
CA LYS A 349 -9.65 30.11 -13.36
C LYS A 349 -11.02 30.02 -12.69
N VAL A 350 -11.06 29.60 -11.42
CA VAL A 350 -12.31 29.36 -10.70
C VAL A 350 -12.49 30.41 -9.61
N SER A 351 -13.66 31.03 -9.56
CA SER A 351 -14.07 31.86 -8.43
C SER A 351 -14.88 31.06 -7.40
N LYS A 352 -15.05 31.59 -6.18
CA LYS A 352 -15.79 30.89 -5.11
C LYS A 352 -17.26 30.65 -5.46
N GLU A 353 -17.86 31.52 -6.25
CA GLU A 353 -19.26 31.49 -6.65
C GLU A 353 -19.54 30.32 -7.61
N GLU A 354 -18.52 29.92 -8.39
CA GLU A 354 -18.62 28.83 -9.35
C GLU A 354 -18.46 27.44 -8.73
N VAL A 355 -17.95 27.35 -7.50
CA VAL A 355 -17.63 26.07 -6.85
C VAL A 355 -18.88 25.21 -6.64
N ASP A 356 -18.76 23.93 -6.98
CA ASP A 356 -19.73 22.89 -6.62
C ASP A 356 -19.48 22.43 -5.17
N TRP A 357 -19.99 23.21 -4.21
CA TRP A 357 -19.84 22.94 -2.78
C TRP A 357 -20.45 21.59 -2.37
N GLU A 358 -21.54 21.17 -3.03
CA GLU A 358 -22.21 19.90 -2.78
C GLU A 358 -21.31 18.71 -3.17
N TYR A 359 -20.60 18.80 -4.30
CA TYR A 359 -19.61 17.80 -4.67
C TYR A 359 -18.50 17.66 -3.62
N TYR A 360 -17.96 18.77 -3.12
CA TYR A 360 -16.93 18.72 -2.06
C TYR A 360 -17.47 18.22 -0.72
N LEU A 361 -18.73 18.54 -0.41
CA LEU A 361 -19.39 18.04 0.78
C LEU A 361 -19.54 16.52 0.72
N ASP A 362 -20.20 16.02 -0.32
CA ASP A 362 -20.68 14.63 -0.39
C ASP A 362 -19.62 13.67 -0.92
N LYS A 363 -18.93 14.05 -2.00
CA LYS A 363 -17.98 13.19 -2.72
C LYS A 363 -16.53 13.39 -2.30
N GLN A 364 -16.27 14.35 -1.40
CA GLN A 364 -14.93 14.58 -0.85
C GLN A 364 -14.93 14.43 0.67
N VAL A 365 -15.44 15.39 1.44
CA VAL A 365 -15.31 15.38 2.91
C VAL A 365 -16.11 14.25 3.56
N ILE A 366 -17.41 14.13 3.29
CA ILE A 366 -18.25 13.09 3.91
C ILE A 366 -17.76 11.70 3.50
N GLN A 367 -17.49 11.47 2.21
CA GLN A 367 -16.99 10.18 1.73
C GLN A 367 -15.67 9.76 2.38
N ALA A 368 -14.76 10.71 2.63
CA ALA A 368 -13.49 10.43 3.29
C ALA A 368 -13.70 10.11 4.78
N CYS A 369 -14.49 10.91 5.51
CA CYS A 369 -14.72 10.66 6.93
C CYS A 369 -15.54 9.39 7.18
N ILE A 370 -16.58 9.12 6.38
CA ILE A 370 -17.44 7.95 6.57
C ILE A 370 -16.71 6.64 6.33
N ARG A 371 -15.69 6.63 5.48
CA ARG A 371 -14.80 5.47 5.29
C ARG A 371 -14.23 4.93 6.62
N ILE A 372 -14.07 5.82 7.61
CA ILE A 372 -13.53 5.50 8.94
C ILE A 372 -14.64 5.23 9.95
N LEU A 373 -15.76 5.96 9.85
CA LEU A 373 -16.83 5.93 10.84
C LEU A 373 -17.91 4.87 10.55
N GLU A 374 -18.08 4.46 9.29
CA GLU A 374 -19.04 3.42 8.87
C GLU A 374 -18.76 2.05 9.52
N PRO A 375 -17.51 1.56 9.62
CA PRO A 375 -17.19 0.36 10.40
C PRO A 375 -17.54 0.44 11.89
N LEU A 376 -17.87 1.64 12.38
CA LEU A 376 -18.24 1.92 13.77
C LEU A 376 -19.75 2.22 13.90
N GLY A 377 -20.53 2.02 12.84
CA GLY A 377 -21.98 2.16 12.82
C GLY A 377 -22.50 3.56 12.49
N VAL A 378 -21.64 4.52 12.15
CA VAL A 378 -22.06 5.88 11.77
C VAL A 378 -22.52 5.90 10.32
N LYS A 379 -23.65 6.54 10.06
CA LYS A 379 -24.21 6.71 8.72
C LYS A 379 -23.83 8.08 8.10
N PRO A 380 -23.72 8.20 6.77
CA PRO A 380 -23.38 9.46 6.10
C PRO A 380 -24.28 10.64 6.51
N GLU A 381 -25.57 10.40 6.74
CA GLU A 381 -26.56 11.41 7.11
C GLU A 381 -26.25 12.07 8.45
N GLU A 382 -25.62 11.33 9.37
CA GLU A 382 -25.24 11.85 10.68
C GLU A 382 -24.16 12.93 10.57
N LEU A 383 -23.33 12.93 9.53
CA LEU A 383 -22.37 14.01 9.29
C LEU A 383 -23.05 15.29 8.82
N LYS A 384 -24.22 15.19 8.17
CA LYS A 384 -25.01 16.33 7.69
C LYS A 384 -25.90 16.94 8.76
N LYS A 385 -26.22 16.20 9.83
CA LYS A 385 -26.99 16.69 10.99
C LYS A 385 -26.18 17.71 11.80
N ILE A 386 -26.12 18.93 11.28
CA ILE A 386 -25.56 20.10 11.94
C ILE A 386 -26.75 21.01 12.26
N GLY A 387 -27.45 20.78 13.38
CA GLY A 387 -28.51 21.72 13.76
C GLY A 387 -29.68 21.25 14.60
N GLU A 388 -29.83 19.97 14.96
CA GLU A 388 -30.76 19.63 16.05
C GLU A 388 -30.01 19.79 17.38
N VAL A 389 -29.85 21.05 17.81
CA VAL A 389 -29.95 21.31 19.24
C VAL A 389 -31.41 21.08 19.53
N SER A 390 -31.72 20.00 20.25
CA SER A 390 -33.07 19.79 20.70
C SER A 390 -33.43 20.98 21.61
N LEU A 391 -34.63 21.54 21.46
CA LEU A 391 -35.19 22.48 22.45
C LEU A 391 -35.22 21.87 23.88
N THR A 392 -35.00 20.56 24.02
CA THR A 392 -34.84 19.86 25.31
C THR A 392 -33.44 19.90 25.89
N ASP A 393 -32.42 20.42 25.19
CA ASP A 393 -31.07 20.57 25.76
C ASP A 393 -30.95 21.83 26.66
N PHE A 394 -32.03 22.62 26.76
CA PHE A 394 -32.15 23.83 27.57
C PHE A 394 -33.31 23.78 28.58
N LEU A 395 -33.90 22.61 28.83
CA LEU A 395 -34.87 22.34 29.89
C LEU A 395 -34.34 21.21 30.78
#